data_AF-A0A4Q6XIA9-F1
#
_entry.id   AF-A0A4Q6XIA9-F1
#
_cell.length_a   1.000
_cell.length_b   1.000
_cell.length_c   1.000
_cell.angle_alpha   90.00
_cell.angle_beta   90.00
_cell.angle_gamma   90.00
#
_symmetry.space_group_name_H-M   'P 1'
#
loop_
_entity.id
_entity.type
_entity.pdbx_description
1 polymer ?
#
loop_
_entity_poly.entity_id
_entity_poly.type
_entity_poly.pdbx_seq_one_letter_code
_entity_poly.pdbx_strand_id
1 'polypeptide(L)'
;MGKSQSHIDIDSINFEQQREHVNNLLEQRSKRFGEFDHSLRQKTGVFGIFKRKKDMQKSIDILREIVLTDNDIFLETKKLLDIKENESDRKENLASAYDEQISGYMHTITKLQAENEKLRNQINDLESKQRNRHQTILLLVIIILALSFTLYLRMKPHKPKNLTQE
;
A
#
# COMPACT_ATOMS: atom_id res chain seq x y z
N MET A 1 -13.60 -9.87 3.88
CA MET A 1 -13.19 -8.54 3.37
C MET A 1 -14.26 -7.45 3.54
N GLY A 2 -15.30 -7.60 4.39
CA GLY A 2 -16.42 -6.63 4.45
C GLY A 2 -16.40 -5.57 5.57
N LYS A 3 -15.45 -5.60 6.51
CA LYS A 3 -15.49 -4.70 7.70
C LYS A 3 -14.89 -3.30 7.49
N SER A 4 -13.98 -3.11 6.53
CA SER A 4 -13.38 -1.79 6.28
C SER A 4 -14.30 -0.87 5.49
N GLN A 5 -15.11 -1.39 4.57
CA GLN A 5 -16.04 -0.58 3.76
C GLN A 5 -17.18 0.00 4.60
N SER A 6 -17.73 -0.76 5.54
CA SER A 6 -18.82 -0.26 6.39
C SER A 6 -18.38 0.91 7.29
N HIS A 7 -17.14 0.89 7.78
CA HIS A 7 -16.63 1.99 8.62
C HIS A 7 -16.36 3.26 7.82
N ILE A 8 -15.80 3.16 6.60
CA ILE A 8 -15.56 4.34 5.74
C ILE A 8 -16.88 5.02 5.37
N ASP A 9 -17.94 4.24 5.13
CA ASP A 9 -19.26 4.75 4.80
C ASP A 9 -19.92 5.46 6.02
N ILE A 10 -19.78 4.88 7.21
CA ILE A 10 -20.24 5.50 8.48
C ILE A 10 -19.49 6.79 8.78
N ASP A 11 -18.16 6.80 8.64
CA ASP A 11 -17.32 7.98 8.89
C ASP A 11 -17.64 9.11 7.89
N SER A 12 -17.89 8.77 6.62
CA SER A 12 -18.33 9.71 5.58
C SER A 12 -19.73 10.29 5.84
N ILE A 13 -20.68 9.46 6.31
CA ILE A 13 -22.03 9.91 6.69
C ILE A 13 -21.94 10.87 7.89
N ASN A 14 -21.12 10.55 8.89
CA ASN A 14 -20.93 11.40 10.07
C ASN A 14 -20.31 12.76 9.69
N PHE A 15 -19.32 12.76 8.77
CA PHE A 15 -18.71 13.98 8.28
C PHE A 15 -19.72 14.89 7.55
N GLU A 16 -20.53 14.33 6.66
CA GLU A 16 -21.49 15.14 5.88
C GLU A 16 -22.61 15.69 6.76
N GLN A 17 -23.11 14.91 7.72
CA GLN A 17 -24.07 15.38 8.72
C GLN A 17 -23.51 16.54 9.55
N GLN A 18 -22.26 16.41 10.00
CA GLN A 18 -21.57 17.45 10.77
C GLN A 18 -21.34 18.72 9.93
N ARG A 19 -21.03 18.56 8.65
CA ARG A 19 -20.89 19.66 7.68
C ARG A 19 -22.21 20.40 7.44
N GLU A 20 -23.31 19.66 7.30
CA GLU A 20 -24.65 20.24 7.19
C GLU A 20 -24.99 21.07 8.44
N HIS A 21 -24.67 20.57 9.63
CA HIS A 21 -24.88 21.29 10.88
C HIS A 21 -24.10 22.62 10.94
N VAL A 22 -22.82 22.61 10.56
CA VAL A 22 -22.01 23.84 10.45
C VAL A 22 -22.61 24.83 9.44
N ASN A 23 -23.07 24.35 8.28
CA ASN A 23 -23.71 25.19 7.28
C ASN A 23 -24.99 25.85 7.80
N ASN A 24 -25.81 25.10 8.55
CA ASN A 24 -27.01 25.63 9.20
C ASN A 24 -26.66 26.72 10.22
N LEU A 25 -25.60 26.56 11.00
CA LEU A 25 -25.13 27.59 11.92
C LEU A 25 -24.61 28.84 11.19
N LEU A 26 -23.88 28.66 10.07
CA LEU A 26 -23.42 29.76 9.21
C LEU A 26 -24.59 30.54 8.59
N GLU A 27 -25.66 29.85 8.17
CA GLU A 27 -26.87 30.48 7.67
C GLU A 27 -27.57 31.31 8.77
N GLN A 28 -27.71 30.73 9.97
CA GLN A 28 -28.28 31.43 11.12
C GLN A 28 -27.47 32.69 11.47
N ARG A 29 -26.14 32.58 11.47
CA ARG A 29 -25.23 33.70 11.67
C ARG A 29 -25.44 34.78 10.61
N SER A 30 -25.52 34.40 9.33
CA SER A 30 -25.73 35.32 8.22
C SER A 30 -27.03 36.12 8.38
N LYS A 31 -28.13 35.43 8.72
CA LYS A 31 -29.41 36.07 9.00
C LYS A 31 -29.34 37.06 10.17
N ARG A 32 -28.75 36.64 11.30
CA ARG A 32 -28.56 37.49 12.49
C ARG A 32 -27.69 38.72 12.18
N PHE A 33 -26.66 38.56 11.35
CA PHE A 33 -25.84 39.67 10.88
C PHE A 33 -26.64 40.68 10.04
N GLY A 34 -27.52 40.19 9.17
CA GLY A 34 -28.46 41.05 8.43
C GLY A 34 -29.41 41.83 9.35
N GLU A 35 -29.95 41.17 10.38
CA GLU A 35 -30.78 41.83 11.39
C GLU A 35 -30.00 42.88 12.20
N PHE A 36 -28.74 42.58 12.52
CA PHE A 36 -27.83 43.52 13.17
C PHE A 36 -27.57 44.75 12.30
N ASP A 37 -27.20 44.59 11.03
CA ASP A 37 -26.98 45.70 10.09
C ASP A 37 -28.25 46.56 9.93
N HIS A 38 -29.41 45.93 9.83
CA HIS A 38 -30.68 46.65 9.78
C HIS A 38 -30.95 47.44 11.08
N SER A 39 -30.69 46.84 12.25
CA SER A 39 -30.77 47.54 13.55
C SER A 39 -29.78 48.70 13.66
N LEU A 40 -28.65 48.61 12.95
CA LEU A 40 -27.67 49.68 12.88
C LEU A 40 -28.16 50.87 12.04
N ARG A 41 -28.99 50.64 11.04
CA ARG A 41 -29.53 51.69 10.15
C ARG A 41 -30.82 52.32 10.65
N GLN A 42 -31.63 51.59 11.42
CA GLN A 42 -32.87 52.12 11.98
C GLN A 42 -32.61 53.25 12.98
N LYS A 43 -33.25 54.40 12.76
CA LYS A 43 -33.25 55.56 13.68
C LYS A 43 -34.70 55.84 14.10
N THR A 44 -35.07 55.48 15.33
CA THR A 44 -36.47 55.58 15.80
C THR A 44 -36.72 56.67 16.85
N GLY A 45 -35.73 57.55 17.10
CA GLY A 45 -35.90 58.72 17.97
C GLY A 45 -36.94 59.72 17.44
N VAL A 46 -37.37 60.66 18.29
CA VAL A 46 -38.52 61.58 18.09
C VAL A 46 -38.46 62.40 16.77
N PHE A 47 -37.33 62.43 16.08
CA PHE A 47 -37.19 63.08 14.76
C PHE A 47 -36.52 62.20 13.69
N GLY A 48 -36.30 60.90 13.93
CA GLY A 48 -35.54 60.02 13.01
C GLY A 48 -34.04 60.36 12.91
N ILE A 49 -33.57 61.35 13.68
CA ILE A 49 -32.18 61.84 13.64
C ILE A 49 -31.27 61.01 14.57
N PHE A 50 -31.81 60.55 15.70
CA PHE A 50 -31.07 59.83 16.75
C PHE A 50 -31.67 58.45 17.03
N LYS A 51 -30.84 57.52 17.52
CA LYS A 51 -31.29 56.20 18.01
C LYS A 51 -31.73 56.30 19.45
N ARG A 52 -32.76 55.53 19.83
CA ARG A 52 -33.19 55.41 21.23
C ARG A 52 -32.34 54.35 21.94
N LYS A 53 -32.19 54.48 23.27
CA LYS A 53 -31.49 53.48 24.11
C LYS A 53 -32.02 52.06 23.88
N LYS A 54 -33.34 51.91 23.72
CA LYS A 54 -33.99 50.61 23.43
C LYS A 54 -33.54 50.00 22.10
N ASP A 55 -33.31 50.82 21.07
CA ASP A 55 -32.82 50.35 19.77
C ASP A 55 -31.38 49.87 19.88
N MET A 56 -30.53 50.60 20.62
CA MET A 56 -29.15 50.19 20.86
C MET A 56 -29.07 48.90 21.70
N GLN A 57 -29.94 48.74 22.70
CA GLN A 57 -30.01 47.51 23.49
C GLN A 57 -30.33 46.31 22.60
N LYS A 58 -31.31 46.45 21.70
CA LYS A 58 -31.63 45.41 20.72
C LYS A 58 -30.45 45.07 19.82
N SER A 59 -29.71 46.07 19.31
CA SER A 59 -28.49 45.82 18.52
C SER A 59 -27.43 45.06 19.32
N ILE A 60 -27.23 45.40 20.60
CA ILE A 60 -26.29 44.71 21.48
C ILE A 60 -26.73 43.26 21.73
N ASP A 61 -28.02 43.01 21.92
CA ASP A 61 -28.54 41.66 22.14
C ASP A 61 -28.36 40.79 20.89
N ILE A 62 -28.62 41.33 19.68
CA ILE A 62 -28.33 40.64 18.41
C ILE A 62 -26.82 40.36 18.27
N LEU A 63 -25.96 41.31 18.64
CA LEU A 63 -24.51 41.12 18.59
C LEU A 63 -24.04 40.01 19.55
N ARG A 64 -24.59 39.97 20.78
CA ARG A 64 -24.30 38.89 21.74
C ARG A 64 -24.68 37.54 21.15
N GLU A 65 -25.85 37.48 20.54
CA GLU A 65 -26.36 36.30 19.86
C GLU A 65 -25.47 35.84 18.70
N ILE A 66 -24.97 36.76 17.87
CA ILE A 66 -23.98 36.46 16.82
C ILE A 66 -22.71 35.86 17.42
N VAL A 67 -22.19 36.45 18.50
CA VAL A 67 -20.96 35.94 19.16
C VAL A 67 -21.16 34.52 19.70
N LEU A 68 -22.34 34.22 20.26
CA LEU A 68 -22.67 32.86 20.70
C LEU A 68 -22.71 31.88 19.51
N THR A 69 -23.38 32.25 18.41
CA THR A 69 -23.37 31.45 17.18
C THR A 69 -21.97 31.25 16.62
N ASP A 70 -21.09 32.27 16.68
CA ASP A 70 -19.70 32.17 16.22
C ASP A 70 -18.89 31.16 17.05
N ASN A 71 -19.13 31.11 18.37
CA ASN A 71 -18.52 30.09 19.23
C ASN A 71 -19.02 28.68 18.87
N ASP A 72 -20.31 28.51 18.63
CA ASP A 72 -20.87 27.22 18.22
C ASP A 72 -20.29 26.77 16.88
N ILE A 73 -20.23 27.67 15.89
CA ILE A 73 -19.57 27.41 14.58
C ILE A 73 -18.12 26.97 14.79
N PHE A 74 -17.38 27.64 15.67
CA PHE A 74 -15.98 27.29 15.94
C PHE A 74 -15.86 25.88 16.52
N LEU A 75 -16.68 25.53 17.52
CA LEU A 75 -16.67 24.20 18.13
C LEU A 75 -17.03 23.10 17.12
N GLU A 76 -18.08 23.30 16.32
CA GLU A 76 -18.52 22.32 15.33
C GLU A 76 -17.54 22.18 14.16
N THR A 77 -16.90 23.29 13.74
CA THR A 77 -15.84 23.24 12.73
C THR A 77 -14.60 22.52 13.23
N LYS A 78 -14.24 22.68 14.51
CA LYS A 78 -13.13 21.93 15.12
C LYS A 78 -13.42 20.43 15.12
N LYS A 79 -14.63 20.01 15.51
CA LYS A 79 -15.03 18.59 15.44
C LYS A 79 -14.93 18.05 14.00
N LEU A 80 -15.36 18.84 13.02
CA LEU A 80 -15.26 18.47 11.61
C LEU A 80 -13.80 18.27 11.16
N LEU A 81 -12.88 19.09 11.67
CA LEU A 81 -11.45 18.95 11.43
C LEU A 81 -10.90 17.69 12.10
N ASP A 82 -11.24 17.45 13.36
CA ASP A 82 -10.79 16.29 14.13
C ASP A 82 -11.25 14.96 13.46
N ILE A 83 -12.47 14.91 12.94
CA ILE A 83 -12.97 13.74 12.17
C ILE A 83 -12.09 13.49 10.95
N LYS A 84 -11.77 14.55 10.19
CA LYS A 84 -10.96 14.46 8.97
C LYS A 84 -9.50 14.08 9.25
N GLU A 85 -8.93 14.60 10.33
CA GLU A 85 -7.57 14.27 10.77
C GLU A 85 -7.48 12.80 11.16
N ASN A 86 -8.41 12.30 11.96
CA ASN A 86 -8.49 10.87 12.33
C ASN A 86 -8.62 9.94 11.11
N GLU A 87 -9.39 10.34 10.09
CA GLU A 87 -9.46 9.58 8.84
C GLU A 87 -8.13 9.55 8.08
N SER A 88 -7.41 10.67 8.06
CA SER A 88 -6.10 10.78 7.41
C SER A 88 -5.08 9.89 8.10
N ASP A 89 -4.96 10.00 9.42
CA ASP A 89 -4.05 9.21 10.25
C ASP A 89 -4.32 7.72 10.08
N ARG A 90 -5.60 7.33 10.02
CA ARG A 90 -5.98 5.93 9.79
C ARG A 90 -5.55 5.43 8.41
N LYS A 91 -5.67 6.24 7.36
CA LYS A 91 -5.21 5.89 6.00
C LYS A 91 -3.69 5.75 5.94
N GLU A 92 -2.96 6.66 6.57
CA GLU A 92 -1.50 6.61 6.66
C GLU A 92 -1.01 5.37 7.41
N ASN A 93 -1.62 5.06 8.55
CA ASN A 93 -1.32 3.86 9.32
C ASN A 93 -1.61 2.57 8.52
N LEU A 94 -2.73 2.52 7.79
CA LEU A 94 -3.06 1.38 6.93
C LEU A 94 -2.06 1.23 5.78
N ALA A 95 -1.67 2.32 5.12
CA ALA A 95 -0.67 2.30 4.07
C ALA A 95 0.68 1.80 4.59
N SER A 96 1.13 2.31 5.74
CA SER A 96 2.37 1.88 6.40
C SER A 96 2.34 0.39 6.75
N ALA A 97 1.22 -0.11 7.29
CA ALA A 97 1.06 -1.54 7.60
C ALA A 97 1.05 -2.42 6.34
N TYR A 98 0.50 -1.93 5.23
CA TYR A 98 0.57 -2.63 3.94
C TYR A 98 1.98 -2.66 3.37
N ASP A 99 2.71 -1.54 3.43
CA ASP A 99 4.10 -1.48 2.97
C ASP A 99 5.01 -2.44 3.76
N GLU A 100 4.82 -2.54 5.08
CA GLU A 100 5.52 -3.52 5.91
C GLU A 100 5.22 -4.96 5.49
N GLN A 101 3.93 -5.28 5.25
CA GLN A 101 3.52 -6.60 4.77
C GLN A 101 4.10 -6.90 3.38
N ILE A 102 4.06 -5.95 2.45
CA ILE A 102 4.61 -6.08 1.10
C ILE A 102 6.12 -6.33 1.17
N SER A 103 6.84 -5.59 2.02
CA SER A 103 8.27 -5.80 2.26
C SER A 103 8.56 -7.21 2.79
N GLY A 104 7.75 -7.70 3.75
CA GLY A 104 7.86 -9.06 4.26
C GLY A 104 7.61 -10.15 3.21
N TYR A 105 6.60 -9.96 2.35
CA TYR A 105 6.34 -10.85 1.21
C TYR A 105 7.47 -10.81 0.20
N MET A 106 7.99 -9.62 -0.12
CA MET A 106 9.13 -9.46 -1.03
C MET A 106 10.34 -10.25 -0.54
N HIS A 107 10.69 -10.12 0.74
CA HIS A 107 11.78 -10.88 1.35
C HIS A 107 11.57 -12.40 1.25
N THR A 108 10.34 -12.85 1.48
CA THR A 108 9.99 -14.27 1.36
C THR A 108 10.10 -14.76 -0.07
N ILE A 109 9.63 -13.98 -1.04
CA ILE A 109 9.75 -14.26 -2.47
C ILE A 109 11.23 -14.35 -2.87
N THR A 110 12.06 -13.40 -2.44
CA THR A 110 13.50 -13.42 -2.73
C THR A 110 14.18 -14.66 -2.14
N LYS A 111 13.82 -15.08 -0.92
CA LYS A 111 14.32 -16.33 -0.34
C LYS A 111 13.92 -17.55 -1.16
N LEU A 112 12.65 -17.63 -1.57
CA LEU A 112 12.13 -18.73 -2.39
C LEU A 112 12.80 -18.76 -3.77
N GLN A 113 13.09 -17.61 -4.36
CA GLN A 113 13.83 -17.50 -5.61
C GLN A 113 15.26 -18.01 -5.46
N ALA A 114 15.97 -17.57 -4.41
CA ALA A 114 17.33 -18.03 -4.12
C ALA A 114 17.39 -19.54 -3.86
N GLU A 115 16.40 -20.09 -3.15
CA GLU A 115 16.30 -21.54 -2.91
C GLU A 115 16.00 -22.30 -4.21
N ASN A 116 15.09 -21.79 -5.05
CA ASN A 116 14.83 -22.36 -6.37
C ASN A 116 16.08 -22.38 -7.26
N GLU A 117 16.84 -21.28 -7.29
CA GLU A 117 18.08 -21.20 -8.06
C GLU A 117 19.10 -22.21 -7.53
N LYS A 118 19.26 -22.32 -6.21
CA LYS A 118 20.13 -23.32 -5.58
C LYS A 118 19.74 -24.74 -5.96
N LEU A 119 18.44 -25.08 -5.91
CA LEU A 119 17.95 -26.40 -6.30
C LEU A 119 18.20 -26.69 -7.78
N ARG A 120 17.97 -25.72 -8.67
CA ARG A 120 18.27 -25.84 -10.10
C ARG A 120 19.76 -26.06 -10.34
N ASN A 121 20.63 -25.33 -9.64
CA ASN A 121 22.07 -25.50 -9.74
C ASN A 121 22.52 -26.88 -9.24
N GLN A 122 21.93 -27.39 -8.15
CA GLN A 122 22.20 -28.75 -7.66
C GLN A 122 21.77 -29.82 -8.67
N ILE A 123 20.60 -29.67 -9.31
CA ILE A 123 20.13 -30.59 -10.37
C ILE A 123 21.12 -30.57 -11.54
N ASN A 124 21.51 -29.39 -12.02
CA ASN A 124 22.47 -29.25 -13.12
C ASN A 124 23.84 -29.86 -12.78
N ASP A 125 24.35 -29.65 -11.56
CA ASP A 125 25.61 -30.24 -11.10
C ASP A 125 25.52 -31.78 -11.07
N LEU A 126 24.43 -32.33 -10.54
CA LEU A 126 24.20 -33.78 -10.51
C LEU A 126 24.10 -34.38 -11.92
N GLU A 127 23.37 -33.72 -12.83
CA GLU A 127 23.27 -34.15 -14.23
C GLU A 127 24.63 -34.12 -14.94
N SER A 128 25.42 -33.07 -14.71
CA SER A 128 26.75 -32.93 -15.31
C SER A 128 27.72 -34.00 -14.79
N LYS A 129 27.72 -34.28 -13.48
CA LYS A 129 28.51 -35.35 -12.86
C LYS A 129 28.10 -36.73 -13.35
N GLN A 130 26.80 -36.98 -13.50
CA GLN A 130 26.30 -38.24 -14.04
C GLN A 130 26.72 -38.44 -15.50
N ARG A 131 26.63 -37.39 -16.33
CA ARG A 131 27.05 -37.42 -17.74
C ARG A 131 28.54 -37.68 -17.87
N ASN A 132 29.36 -36.96 -17.10
CA ASN A 132 30.81 -37.15 -17.07
C ASN A 132 31.17 -38.56 -16.62
N ARG A 133 30.53 -39.09 -15.56
CA ARG A 133 30.75 -40.46 -15.09
C ARG A 133 30.43 -41.50 -16.17
N HIS A 134 29.31 -41.34 -16.89
CA HIS A 134 28.96 -42.22 -18.01
C HIS A 134 30.01 -42.17 -19.13
N GLN A 135 30.48 -40.97 -19.49
CA GLN A 135 31.54 -40.82 -20.50
C GLN A 135 32.85 -41.46 -20.05
N THR A 136 33.27 -41.28 -18.79
CA THR A 136 34.49 -41.89 -18.24
C THR A 136 34.38 -43.42 -18.25
N ILE A 137 33.25 -43.99 -17.82
CA ILE A 137 33.03 -45.45 -17.83
C ILE A 137 33.08 -45.99 -19.26
N LEU A 138 32.42 -45.33 -20.21
CA LEU A 138 32.40 -45.77 -21.60
C LEU A 138 33.80 -45.76 -22.23
N LEU A 139 34.60 -44.73 -21.95
CA LEU A 139 35.99 -44.64 -22.41
C LEU A 139 36.84 -45.77 -21.81
N LEU A 140 36.67 -46.07 -20.52
CA LEU A 140 37.36 -47.16 -19.84
C LEU A 140 37.02 -48.53 -20.45
N VAL A 141 35.75 -48.78 -20.77
CA VAL A 141 35.30 -50.00 -21.45
C VAL A 141 35.96 -50.15 -22.82
N ILE A 142 36.03 -49.07 -23.61
CA ILE A 142 36.70 -49.09 -24.93
C ILE A 142 38.18 -49.44 -24.79
N ILE A 143 38.88 -48.86 -23.80
CA ILE A 143 40.29 -49.16 -23.54
C ILE A 143 40.47 -50.64 -23.19
N ILE A 144 39.63 -51.19 -22.30
CA ILE A 144 39.70 -52.61 -21.89
C ILE A 144 39.45 -53.53 -23.08
N LEU A 145 38.48 -53.22 -23.95
CA LEU A 145 38.20 -53.99 -25.16
C LEU A 145 39.37 -53.94 -26.14
N ALA A 146 39.98 -52.77 -26.35
CA ALA A 146 41.15 -52.61 -27.21
C ALA A 146 42.36 -53.40 -26.67
N LEU A 147 42.64 -53.32 -25.36
CA LEU A 147 43.70 -54.10 -24.72
C LEU A 147 43.44 -55.60 -24.83
N SER A 148 42.22 -56.05 -24.59
CA SER A 148 41.84 -57.47 -24.72
C SER A 148 42.00 -57.96 -26.15
N PHE A 149 41.64 -57.14 -27.14
CA PHE A 149 41.79 -57.46 -28.56
C PHE A 149 43.26 -57.55 -28.99
N THR A 150 44.11 -56.62 -28.54
CA THR A 150 45.55 -56.65 -28.83
C THR A 150 46.25 -57.85 -28.19
N LEU A 151 45.88 -58.22 -26.96
CA LEU A 151 46.37 -59.44 -26.31
C LEU A 151 45.92 -60.70 -27.05
N TYR A 152 44.65 -60.76 -27.47
CA TYR A 152 44.12 -61.87 -28.27
C TYR A 152 44.88 -62.03 -29.59
N LEU A 153 45.15 -60.93 -30.29
CA LEU A 153 45.96 -60.93 -31.51
C LEU A 153 47.39 -61.41 -31.25
N ARG A 154 47.99 -61.02 -30.12
CA ARG A 154 49.36 -61.40 -29.76
C ARG A 154 49.49 -62.85 -29.31
N MET A 155 48.45 -63.42 -28.70
CA MET A 155 48.39 -64.83 -28.32
C MET A 155 47.97 -65.76 -29.46
N LYS A 156 47.56 -65.24 -30.62
CA LYS A 156 47.29 -66.05 -31.81
C LYS A 156 48.64 -66.59 -32.34
N PRO A 157 48.87 -67.92 -32.34
CA PRO A 157 50.16 -68.48 -32.72
C PRO A 157 50.50 -68.13 -34.17
N HIS A 158 51.70 -67.57 -34.41
CA HIS A 158 52.27 -67.45 -35.74
C HIS A 158 52.37 -68.86 -36.35
N LYS A 159 51.49 -69.18 -37.31
CA LYS A 159 51.69 -70.35 -38.16
C LYS A 159 53.01 -70.14 -38.92
N PRO A 160 53.98 -71.08 -38.85
CA PRO A 160 55.25 -70.93 -39.54
C PRO A 160 55.01 -70.93 -41.06
N LYS A 161 55.60 -69.95 -41.72
CA LYS A 161 55.59 -69.80 -43.18
C LYS A 161 56.70 -70.72 -43.72
N ASN A 162 56.35 -71.87 -44.29
CA ASN A 162 57.33 -72.71 -44.97
C ASN A 162 57.70 -72.05 -46.31
N LEU A 163 58.98 -71.70 -46.46
CA LEU A 163 59.62 -71.36 -47.72
C LEU A 163 60.17 -72.64 -48.37
N THR A 164 59.83 -72.82 -49.64
CA THR A 164 60.55 -73.59 -50.68
C THR A 164 59.95 -73.08 -52.00
N GLN A 165 60.64 -72.37 -52.93
CA GLN A 165 61.76 -72.82 -53.80
C GLN A 165 61.61 -74.31 -54.11
N GLU A 166 61.21 -74.76 -55.30
CA GLU A 166 61.48 -74.32 -56.68
C GLU A 166 60.23 -74.27 -57.57
#